data_AF-A0A348ZM79-F1
#
_entry.id   AF-A0A348ZM79-F1
#
_cell.length_a   1.000
_cell.length_b   1.000
_cell.length_c   1.000
_cell.angle_alpha   90.00
_cell.angle_beta   90.00
_cell.angle_gamma   90.00
#
_symmetry.space_group_name_H-M   'P 1'
#
loop_
_entity.id
_entity.type
_entity.pdbx_description
1 polymer ?
#
loop_
_entity_poly.entity_id
_entity_poly.type
_entity_poly.pdbx_seq_one_letter_code
_entity_poly.pdbx_strand_id
1 'polypeptide(L)'
;MAKKTRRKDNTLSTVQGYAVLIVLLIIPVLFSYFYFNGRVVIDIPEGCGWYATREWDLNYYDCAVGSNQYKVDQLWEQESPHKRQDDQGFQKLYGRYLIACTQTFGEVGDKIDFLMSDGTVLKCIIYDSKSQKKTYYDQHPADKWGHNDGAVVLEFVGTAALEDNPYKNLGLQKEHTVRAIRYDNILDD
;
A
#
# COMPACT_ATOMS: atom_id res chain seq x y z
N MET A 1 -40.68 33.27 -48.36
CA MET A 1 -40.12 33.49 -47.01
C MET A 1 -39.81 32.10 -46.42
N ALA A 2 -38.62 31.51 -46.52
CA ALA A 2 -37.37 31.73 -45.75
C ALA A 2 -37.62 31.90 -44.24
N LYS A 3 -36.97 31.22 -43.28
CA LYS A 3 -36.10 30.03 -43.20
C LYS A 3 -36.00 29.68 -41.69
N LYS A 4 -36.17 28.40 -41.33
CA LYS A 4 -35.53 27.61 -40.25
C LYS A 4 -34.97 28.33 -39.00
N THR A 5 -35.40 27.93 -37.79
CA THR A 5 -34.45 27.51 -36.73
C THR A 5 -35.07 26.69 -35.59
N ARG A 6 -34.43 25.54 -35.34
CA ARG A 6 -34.57 24.59 -34.23
C ARG A 6 -33.83 25.15 -33.01
N ARG A 7 -34.50 25.37 -31.88
CA ARG A 7 -33.83 25.68 -30.61
C ARG A 7 -33.59 24.35 -29.88
N LYS A 8 -32.32 24.06 -29.59
CA LYS A 8 -31.90 22.92 -28.76
C LYS A 8 -32.05 23.35 -27.30
N ASP A 9 -32.90 22.67 -26.55
CA ASP A 9 -32.88 22.74 -25.09
C ASP A 9 -31.79 21.79 -24.61
N ASN A 10 -30.58 22.33 -24.44
CA ASN A 10 -29.50 21.69 -23.70
C ASN A 10 -29.70 22.00 -22.21
N THR A 11 -30.54 21.24 -21.52
CA THR A 11 -30.46 21.15 -20.06
C THR A 11 -29.31 20.23 -19.69
N LEU A 12 -28.09 20.76 -19.72
CA LEU A 12 -26.97 20.18 -19.00
C LEU A 12 -27.16 20.54 -17.53
N SER A 13 -27.55 19.54 -16.74
CA SER A 13 -27.54 19.56 -15.28
C SER A 13 -26.13 19.93 -14.79
N THR A 14 -25.95 21.19 -14.45
CA THR A 14 -24.75 21.66 -13.76
C THR A 14 -24.89 21.24 -12.30
N VAL A 15 -24.62 19.97 -12.02
CA VAL A 15 -24.23 19.57 -10.67
C VAL A 15 -22.85 20.16 -10.49
N GLN A 16 -22.81 21.37 -9.94
CA GLN A 16 -21.60 22.07 -9.57
C GLN A 16 -20.98 21.29 -8.41
N GLY A 17 -20.25 20.22 -8.75
CA GLY A 17 -19.38 19.53 -7.82
C GLY A 17 -18.38 20.56 -7.32
N TYR A 18 -18.44 20.88 -6.04
CA TYR A 18 -17.43 21.71 -5.39
C TYR A 18 -16.09 20.98 -5.51
N ALA A 19 -15.27 21.39 -6.47
CA ALA A 19 -13.84 21.16 -6.39
C ALA A 19 -13.36 22.03 -5.22
N VAL A 20 -13.26 21.43 -4.04
CA VAL A 20 -12.59 22.07 -2.90
C VAL A 20 -11.10 22.10 -3.25
N LEU A 21 -10.69 23.18 -3.91
CA LEU A 21 -9.30 23.56 -4.06
C LEU A 21 -8.81 23.97 -2.67
N ILE A 22 -8.30 23.01 -1.90
CA ILE A 22 -7.57 23.32 -0.66
C ILE A 22 -6.31 24.05 -1.11
N VAL A 23 -6.32 25.37 -0.95
CA VAL A 23 -5.14 26.20 -1.06
C VAL A 23 -4.19 25.74 0.04
N LEU A 24 -3.16 24.99 -0.36
CA LEU A 24 -2.01 24.63 0.47
C LEU A 24 -1.32 25.93 0.90
N LEU A 25 -1.75 26.47 2.04
CA LEU A 25 -0.93 27.37 2.83
C LEU A 25 0.32 26.58 3.23
N ILE A 26 1.45 27.03 2.73
CA ILE A 26 2.79 26.55 3.06
C ILE A 26 3.00 26.79 4.56
N ILE A 27 2.69 25.78 5.36
CA ILE A 27 3.22 25.64 6.71
C ILE A 27 4.38 24.65 6.57
N PRO A 28 5.64 25.09 6.66
CA PRO A 28 6.73 24.13 6.75
C PRO A 28 6.61 23.46 8.11
N VAL A 29 6.83 22.14 8.14
CA VAL A 29 6.95 21.29 9.33
C VAL A 29 5.62 20.77 9.91
N LEU A 30 5.11 19.67 9.34
CA LEU A 30 4.46 18.54 10.03
C LEU A 30 3.96 17.55 8.95
N PHE A 31 4.71 16.46 8.71
CA PHE A 31 4.27 15.37 7.84
C PHE A 31 2.94 14.82 8.36
N SER A 32 1.86 15.14 7.66
CA SER A 32 0.48 14.99 8.15
C SER A 32 -0.27 14.02 7.26
N TYR A 33 -0.83 12.98 7.87
CA TYR A 33 -1.90 12.19 7.27
C TYR A 33 -2.98 13.15 6.75
N PHE A 34 -3.42 12.99 5.50
CA PHE A 34 -4.55 13.75 4.99
C PHE A 34 -5.55 12.83 4.29
N TYR A 35 -6.81 13.23 4.32
CA TYR A 35 -7.87 12.50 3.65
C TYR A 35 -8.05 13.05 2.24
N PHE A 36 -7.97 12.19 1.23
CA PHE A 36 -8.29 12.53 -0.16
C PHE A 36 -9.33 11.56 -0.69
N ASN A 37 -10.50 12.06 -1.08
CA ASN A 37 -11.64 11.26 -1.54
C ASN A 37 -11.99 10.09 -0.57
N GLY A 38 -11.95 10.36 0.74
CA GLY A 38 -12.23 9.37 1.78
C GLY A 38 -11.10 8.37 2.06
N ARG A 39 -9.93 8.55 1.46
CA ARG A 39 -8.75 7.67 1.65
C ARG A 39 -7.69 8.35 2.49
N VAL A 40 -6.94 7.58 3.25
CA VAL A 40 -5.80 8.11 4.02
C VAL A 40 -4.58 8.16 3.11
N VAL A 41 -3.98 9.35 2.99
CA VAL A 41 -2.76 9.57 2.22
C VAL A 41 -1.61 9.90 3.18
N ILE A 42 -0.47 9.27 2.95
CA ILE A 42 0.72 9.33 3.79
C ILE A 42 1.89 9.69 2.89
N ASP A 43 2.41 10.90 3.02
CA ASP A 43 3.67 11.28 2.38
C ASP A 43 4.84 10.69 3.18
N ILE A 44 5.72 9.99 2.47
CA ILE A 44 6.90 9.35 3.04
C ILE A 44 8.08 10.30 2.84
N PRO A 45 8.90 10.58 3.88
CA PRO A 45 9.96 11.55 3.79
C PRO A 45 11.10 11.07 2.89
N GLU A 46 11.79 12.04 2.29
CA GLU A 46 13.02 11.79 1.54
C GLU A 46 14.04 11.04 2.42
N GLY A 47 14.71 10.05 1.84
CA GLY A 47 15.61 9.16 2.57
C GLY A 47 14.99 7.82 2.99
N CYS A 48 13.66 7.67 2.92
CA CYS A 48 12.97 6.41 3.18
C CYS A 48 12.65 5.62 1.89
N GLY A 49 12.42 4.31 2.04
CA GLY A 49 11.85 3.46 0.99
C GLY A 49 12.74 3.16 -0.21
N TRP A 50 14.06 3.20 -0.05
CA TRP A 50 15.05 3.01 -1.13
C TRP A 50 15.24 1.55 -1.55
N TYR A 51 14.83 0.60 -0.73
CA TYR A 51 14.77 -0.81 -1.12
C TYR A 51 13.66 -1.52 -0.35
N ALA A 52 13.21 -2.64 -0.91
CA ALA A 52 12.38 -3.59 -0.19
C ALA A 52 13.24 -4.78 0.22
N THR A 53 12.78 -5.50 1.23
CA THR A 53 13.30 -6.82 1.58
C THR A 53 12.23 -7.87 1.34
N ARG A 54 12.63 -9.13 1.42
CA ARG A 54 11.70 -10.24 1.56
C ARG A 54 11.33 -10.41 3.03
N GLU A 55 10.05 -10.65 3.30
CA GLU A 55 9.59 -11.17 4.57
C GLU A 55 9.93 -12.67 4.68
N TRP A 56 10.85 -13.03 5.59
CA TRP A 56 11.35 -14.40 5.71
C TRP A 56 10.46 -15.32 6.57
N ASP A 57 9.64 -14.74 7.45
CA ASP A 57 9.03 -15.46 8.57
C ASP A 57 7.56 -15.86 8.38
N LEU A 58 7.11 -16.04 7.13
CA LEU A 58 5.73 -16.45 6.87
C LEU A 58 5.62 -17.96 6.72
N ASN A 59 5.85 -18.66 7.83
CA ASN A 59 5.34 -19.99 7.99
C ASN A 59 3.84 -19.90 8.29
N TYR A 60 3.06 -20.47 7.38
CA TYR A 60 1.64 -20.81 7.48
C TYR A 60 1.20 -21.35 8.87
N TYR A 61 2.12 -21.90 9.67
CA TYR A 61 1.85 -22.50 10.97
C TYR A 61 2.06 -21.59 12.20
N ASP A 62 2.60 -20.38 12.04
CA ASP A 62 2.95 -19.50 13.18
C ASP A 62 2.00 -18.31 13.40
N CYS A 63 1.01 -18.10 12.52
CA CYS A 63 0.02 -17.04 12.75
C CYS A 63 -0.98 -17.44 13.86
N ALA A 64 -1.25 -16.53 14.78
CA ALA A 64 -2.20 -16.78 15.86
C ALA A 64 -3.61 -16.97 15.29
N VAL A 65 -4.23 -18.13 15.56
CA VAL A 65 -5.59 -18.46 15.11
C VAL A 65 -6.57 -17.36 15.50
N GLY A 66 -7.35 -16.87 14.52
CA GLY A 66 -8.34 -15.80 14.71
C GLY A 66 -7.78 -14.37 14.62
N SER A 67 -6.46 -14.19 14.52
CA SER A 67 -5.85 -12.89 14.19
C SER A 67 -6.27 -12.39 12.80
N ASN A 68 -6.08 -11.10 12.52
CA ASN A 68 -6.34 -10.58 11.18
C ASN A 68 -5.39 -11.20 10.14
N GLN A 69 -4.14 -11.47 10.50
CA GLN A 69 -3.20 -12.19 9.62
C GLN A 69 -3.72 -13.59 9.28
N TYR A 70 -4.20 -14.34 10.27
CA TYR A 70 -4.83 -15.65 10.05
C TYR A 70 -6.04 -15.54 9.10
N LYS A 71 -6.87 -14.49 9.22
CA LYS A 71 -8.01 -14.30 8.30
C LYS A 71 -7.57 -13.95 6.88
N VAL A 72 -6.58 -13.08 6.70
CA VAL A 72 -5.98 -12.78 5.38
C VAL A 72 -5.40 -14.05 4.77
N ASP A 73 -4.73 -14.87 5.58
CA ASP A 73 -4.18 -16.16 5.18
C ASP A 73 -5.28 -17.11 4.69
N GLN A 74 -6.39 -17.25 5.41
CA GLN A 74 -7.55 -18.03 4.97
C GLN A 74 -8.12 -17.55 3.62
N LEU A 75 -8.16 -16.24 3.36
CA LEU A 75 -8.58 -15.69 2.08
C LEU A 75 -7.55 -16.00 0.97
N TRP A 76 -6.27 -15.88 1.28
CA TRP A 76 -5.19 -16.28 0.38
C TRP A 76 -5.28 -17.77 0.05
N GLU A 77 -5.55 -18.63 1.03
CA GLU A 77 -5.77 -20.07 0.86
C GLU A 77 -7.01 -20.44 0.04
N GLN A 78 -7.92 -19.51 -0.19
CA GLN A 78 -9.12 -19.71 -1.02
C GLN A 78 -8.96 -19.18 -2.45
N GLU A 79 -7.99 -18.29 -2.69
CA GLU A 79 -7.70 -17.73 -4.02
C GLU A 79 -7.25 -18.83 -5.00
N SER A 80 -7.31 -18.63 -6.32
CA SER A 80 -6.78 -19.66 -7.24
C SER A 80 -5.26 -19.84 -7.05
N PRO A 81 -4.70 -21.08 -6.98
CA PRO A 81 -3.26 -21.30 -6.84
C PRO A 81 -2.41 -20.54 -7.88
N HIS A 82 -2.91 -20.40 -9.10
CA HIS A 82 -2.25 -19.65 -10.18
C HIS A 82 -2.28 -18.12 -10.01
N LYS A 83 -3.04 -17.60 -9.03
CA LYS A 83 -3.16 -16.17 -8.72
C LYS A 83 -2.52 -15.78 -7.39
N ARG A 84 -2.26 -16.76 -6.52
CA ARG A 84 -1.67 -16.59 -5.19
C ARG A 84 -0.20 -16.20 -5.21
N GLN A 85 0.46 -16.40 -6.33
CA GLN A 85 1.88 -16.11 -6.51
C GLN A 85 2.17 -15.75 -7.97
N ASP A 86 3.22 -14.96 -8.21
CA ASP A 86 3.80 -14.82 -9.54
C ASP A 86 5.09 -15.63 -9.75
N ASP A 87 5.57 -15.59 -10.98
CA ASP A 87 6.77 -16.31 -11.45
C ASP A 87 8.07 -15.83 -10.79
N GLN A 88 8.04 -14.72 -10.05
CA GLN A 88 9.19 -14.19 -9.31
C GLN A 88 9.14 -14.56 -7.81
N GLY A 89 8.08 -15.23 -7.37
CA GLY A 89 7.96 -15.69 -6.00
C GLY A 89 7.17 -14.75 -5.08
N PHE A 90 6.60 -13.65 -5.58
CA PHE A 90 5.78 -12.75 -4.77
C PHE A 90 4.41 -13.36 -4.50
N GLN A 91 3.98 -13.38 -3.24
CA GLN A 91 2.61 -13.77 -2.92
C GLN A 91 1.63 -12.62 -3.16
N LYS A 92 0.42 -13.00 -3.59
CA LYS A 92 -0.64 -12.08 -3.99
C LYS A 92 -2.00 -12.55 -3.49
N LEU A 93 -2.87 -11.59 -3.21
CA LEU A 93 -4.28 -11.82 -2.95
C LEU A 93 -5.10 -10.80 -3.74
N TYR A 94 -6.12 -11.25 -4.48
CA TYR A 94 -6.94 -10.38 -5.34
C TYR A 94 -6.13 -9.48 -6.29
N GLY A 95 -4.99 -10.00 -6.77
CA GLY A 95 -4.07 -9.30 -7.68
C GLY A 95 -3.22 -8.20 -7.03
N ARG A 96 -3.16 -8.12 -5.70
CA ARG A 96 -2.33 -7.19 -4.92
C ARG A 96 -1.22 -7.95 -4.20
N TYR A 97 -0.03 -7.37 -4.10
CA TYR A 97 1.09 -7.95 -3.36
C TYR A 97 0.78 -8.02 -1.86
N LEU A 98 1.07 -9.16 -1.24
CA LEU A 98 1.08 -9.26 0.21
C LEU A 98 2.39 -8.66 0.73
N ILE A 99 2.30 -7.75 1.71
CA ILE A 99 3.47 -7.07 2.28
C ILE A 99 3.40 -7.00 3.81
N ALA A 100 4.56 -6.85 4.43
CA ALA A 100 4.68 -6.38 5.80
C ALA A 100 5.13 -4.91 5.80
N CYS A 101 4.57 -4.10 6.70
CA CYS A 101 4.99 -2.72 6.94
C CYS A 101 4.63 -2.30 8.36
N THR A 102 5.02 -1.09 8.78
CA THR A 102 4.66 -0.56 10.10
C THR A 102 3.19 -0.14 10.17
N GLN A 103 2.63 -0.04 11.38
CA GLN A 103 1.24 0.42 11.59
C GLN A 103 0.99 1.87 11.18
N THR A 104 2.06 2.63 10.91
CA THR A 104 1.97 3.95 10.26
C THR A 104 1.13 3.88 8.99
N PHE A 105 1.20 2.76 8.26
CA PHE A 105 0.58 2.62 6.94
C PHE A 105 -0.81 1.97 6.96
N GLY A 106 -1.23 1.39 8.09
CA GLY A 106 -2.52 0.71 8.23
C GLY A 106 -2.43 -0.52 9.11
N GLU A 107 -3.54 -1.25 9.16
CA GLU A 107 -3.65 -2.52 9.87
C GLU A 107 -3.66 -3.70 8.90
N VAL A 108 -3.39 -4.90 9.41
CA VAL A 108 -3.47 -6.12 8.61
C VAL A 108 -4.85 -6.26 7.96
N GLY A 109 -4.86 -6.52 6.65
CA GLY A 109 -6.03 -6.57 5.78
C GLY A 109 -6.29 -5.28 5.00
N ASP A 110 -5.71 -4.14 5.38
CA ASP A 110 -5.88 -2.89 4.65
C ASP A 110 -5.31 -3.02 3.23
N LYS A 111 -6.12 -2.65 2.22
CA LYS A 111 -5.59 -2.39 0.88
C LYS A 111 -4.78 -1.10 0.91
N ILE A 112 -3.59 -1.14 0.34
CA ILE A 112 -2.69 0.02 0.29
C ILE A 112 -1.96 0.07 -1.03
N ASP A 113 -1.85 1.25 -1.62
CA ASP A 113 -1.04 1.48 -2.81
C ASP A 113 0.18 2.33 -2.43
N PHE A 114 1.37 1.89 -2.82
CA PHE A 114 2.61 2.65 -2.68
C PHE A 114 3.00 3.25 -4.03
N LEU A 115 3.16 4.58 -4.06
CA LEU A 115 3.66 5.32 -5.21
C LEU A 115 5.19 5.42 -5.10
N MET A 116 5.87 4.99 -6.15
CA MET A 116 7.31 5.10 -6.32
C MET A 116 7.70 6.42 -7.00
N SER A 117 8.97 6.82 -6.90
CA SER A 117 9.50 8.05 -7.48
C SER A 117 9.40 8.14 -9.01
N ASP A 118 9.38 7.00 -9.72
CA ASP A 118 9.17 6.92 -11.17
C ASP A 118 7.68 6.96 -11.58
N GLY A 119 6.77 7.02 -10.60
CA GLY A 119 5.32 6.97 -10.81
C GLY A 119 4.73 5.56 -10.86
N THR A 120 5.56 4.51 -10.71
CA THR A 120 5.08 3.13 -10.55
C THR A 120 4.21 3.04 -9.30
N VAL A 121 3.11 2.29 -9.39
CA VAL A 121 2.20 2.03 -8.26
C VAL A 121 2.26 0.56 -7.88
N LEU A 122 2.75 0.28 -6.68
CA LEU A 122 2.70 -1.04 -6.06
C LEU A 122 1.36 -1.19 -5.34
N LYS A 123 0.48 -2.02 -5.87
CA LYS A 123 -0.81 -2.33 -5.26
C LYS A 123 -0.64 -3.48 -4.27
N CYS A 124 -0.93 -3.22 -3.01
CA CYS A 124 -0.64 -4.13 -1.91
C CYS A 124 -1.85 -4.37 -1.00
N ILE A 125 -1.72 -5.39 -0.16
CA ILE A 125 -2.53 -5.68 1.03
C ILE A 125 -1.54 -5.90 2.17
N ILE A 126 -1.80 -5.28 3.32
CA ILE A 126 -0.97 -5.47 4.52
C ILE A 126 -1.27 -6.88 5.07
N TYR A 127 -0.28 -7.76 5.03
CA TYR A 127 -0.36 -9.13 5.56
C TYR A 127 0.18 -9.23 6.98
N ASP A 128 1.25 -8.48 7.27
CA ASP A 128 1.87 -8.43 8.59
C ASP A 128 2.15 -6.99 9.02
N SER A 129 2.16 -6.77 10.33
CA SER A 129 2.46 -5.48 10.93
C SER A 129 3.79 -5.54 11.67
N LYS A 130 4.78 -4.81 11.18
CA LYS A 130 6.08 -4.71 11.83
C LYS A 130 6.01 -3.97 13.15
N SER A 131 6.52 -4.62 14.20
CA SER A 131 6.62 -4.03 15.52
C SER A 131 7.56 -2.83 15.49
N GLN A 132 7.14 -1.77 16.16
CA GLN A 132 7.97 -0.58 16.42
C GLN A 132 8.46 -0.53 17.87
N LYS A 133 8.28 -1.64 18.60
CA LYS A 133 8.61 -1.78 20.02
C LYS A 133 9.69 -2.82 20.18
N LYS A 134 10.72 -2.48 20.96
CA LYS A 134 11.73 -3.44 21.41
C LYS A 134 11.08 -4.51 22.27
N THR A 135 11.43 -5.76 22.02
CA THR A 135 11.06 -6.91 22.85
C THR A 135 12.34 -7.60 23.32
N TYR A 136 12.24 -8.74 24.01
CA TYR A 136 13.45 -9.50 24.36
C TYR A 136 14.11 -10.16 23.13
N TYR A 137 13.30 -10.52 22.11
CA TYR A 137 13.75 -11.20 20.89
C TYR A 137 13.98 -10.25 19.71
N ASP A 138 13.41 -9.05 19.76
CA ASP A 138 13.61 -8.01 18.75
C ASP A 138 14.23 -6.77 19.39
N GLN A 139 15.54 -6.60 19.16
CA GLN A 139 16.32 -5.44 19.63
C GLN A 139 16.43 -4.33 18.58
N HIS A 140 15.95 -4.58 17.34
CA HIS A 140 16.08 -3.70 16.19
C HIS A 140 14.72 -3.51 15.47
N PRO A 141 13.67 -3.10 16.21
CA PRO A 141 12.35 -2.93 15.62
C PRO A 141 12.34 -1.81 14.58
N ALA A 142 11.32 -1.80 13.74
CA ALA A 142 11.09 -0.73 12.78
C ALA A 142 10.90 0.64 13.47
N ASP A 143 11.30 1.70 12.78
CA ASP A 143 10.97 3.06 13.19
C ASP A 143 9.55 3.42 12.71
N LYS A 144 9.22 4.72 12.60
CA LYS A 144 7.93 5.14 12.03
C LYS A 144 7.72 4.62 10.62
N TRP A 145 8.74 4.67 9.78
CA TRP A 145 8.65 4.45 8.34
C TRP A 145 9.01 3.04 7.93
N GLY A 146 9.82 2.32 8.72
CA GLY A 146 10.23 0.97 8.38
C GLY A 146 11.50 0.51 9.09
N HIS A 147 12.07 -0.60 8.62
CA HIS A 147 13.39 -1.05 9.06
C HIS A 147 14.50 -0.19 8.46
N ASN A 148 15.69 -0.26 9.09
CA ASN A 148 16.91 0.43 8.65
C ASN A 148 16.72 1.94 8.49
N ASP A 149 16.25 2.60 9.55
CA ASP A 149 15.97 4.04 9.60
C ASP A 149 15.02 4.49 8.47
N GLY A 150 13.99 3.68 8.21
CA GLY A 150 12.98 3.92 7.17
C GLY A 150 13.41 3.56 5.75
N ALA A 151 14.62 3.06 5.53
CA ALA A 151 15.08 2.66 4.19
C ALA A 151 14.24 1.49 3.62
N VAL A 152 13.69 0.63 4.49
CA VAL A 152 12.80 -0.48 4.12
C VAL A 152 11.38 -0.20 4.59
N VAL A 153 10.59 0.46 3.75
CA VAL A 153 9.18 0.82 4.04
C VAL A 153 8.25 -0.39 3.95
N LEU A 154 8.56 -1.33 3.05
CA LEU A 154 7.74 -2.51 2.80
C LEU A 154 8.63 -3.74 2.59
N GLU A 155 8.18 -4.86 3.15
CA GLU A 155 8.79 -6.18 2.94
C GLU A 155 7.79 -7.04 2.18
N PHE A 156 8.21 -7.66 1.08
CA PHE A 156 7.32 -8.50 0.29
C PHE A 156 7.22 -9.89 0.88
N VAL A 157 5.99 -10.35 1.04
CA VAL A 157 5.70 -11.75 1.31
C VAL A 157 6.01 -12.55 0.05
N GLY A 158 6.86 -13.56 0.19
CA GLY A 158 7.30 -14.35 -0.95
C GLY A 158 7.94 -15.67 -0.58
N THR A 159 8.20 -16.47 -1.61
CA THR A 159 8.88 -17.76 -1.45
C THR A 159 10.39 -17.59 -1.33
N ALA A 160 11.09 -18.68 -1.06
CA ALA A 160 12.55 -18.74 -1.07
C ALA A 160 13.19 -18.32 -2.41
N ALA A 161 12.42 -18.32 -3.51
CA ALA A 161 12.88 -17.90 -4.83
C ALA A 161 12.93 -16.37 -5.01
N LEU A 162 12.27 -15.61 -4.13
CA LEU A 162 12.28 -14.15 -4.21
C LEU A 162 13.67 -13.62 -3.80
N GLU A 163 14.18 -12.69 -4.59
CA GLU A 163 15.46 -12.01 -4.35
C GLU A 163 15.45 -11.21 -3.05
N ASP A 164 16.63 -11.03 -2.45
CA ASP A 164 16.80 -10.31 -1.18
C ASP A 164 16.31 -8.85 -1.26
N ASN A 165 16.46 -8.22 -2.44
CA ASN A 165 15.84 -6.93 -2.75
C ASN A 165 14.83 -7.09 -3.90
N PRO A 166 13.53 -7.26 -3.59
CA PRO A 166 12.51 -7.49 -4.59
C PRO A 166 12.30 -6.35 -5.60
N TYR A 167 12.79 -5.14 -5.32
CA TYR A 167 12.78 -4.05 -6.30
C TYR A 167 13.61 -4.37 -7.54
N LYS A 168 14.57 -5.30 -7.46
CA LYS A 168 15.30 -5.80 -8.62
C LYS A 168 14.38 -6.44 -9.66
N ASN A 169 13.50 -7.33 -9.23
CA ASN A 169 12.55 -8.04 -10.10
C ASN A 169 11.51 -7.09 -10.69
N LEU A 170 11.21 -6.01 -9.98
CA LEU A 170 10.25 -4.99 -10.39
C LEU A 170 10.87 -3.84 -11.21
N GLY A 171 12.21 -3.82 -11.37
CA GLY A 171 12.91 -2.74 -12.08
C GLY A 171 12.99 -1.42 -11.30
N LEU A 172 12.80 -1.45 -9.98
CA LEU A 172 12.68 -0.28 -9.10
C LEU A 172 13.93 0.01 -8.26
N GLN A 173 15.09 -0.54 -8.64
CA GLN A 173 16.33 -0.50 -7.84
C GLN A 173 16.90 0.91 -7.61
N LYS A 174 16.46 1.89 -8.39
CA LYS A 174 16.86 3.30 -8.29
C LYS A 174 15.75 4.19 -7.76
N GLU A 175 14.60 3.60 -7.50
CA GLU A 175 13.39 4.30 -7.10
C GLU A 175 13.17 4.14 -5.59
N HIS A 176 12.44 5.10 -5.03
CA HIS A 176 12.06 5.06 -3.63
C HIS A 176 10.58 5.34 -3.46
N THR A 177 10.01 4.84 -2.37
CA THR A 177 8.61 5.06 -2.05
C THR A 177 8.39 6.50 -1.60
N VAL A 178 7.51 7.22 -2.30
CA VAL A 178 7.23 8.65 -2.01
C VAL A 178 5.91 8.85 -1.25
N ARG A 179 4.96 7.92 -1.41
CA ARG A 179 3.63 8.06 -0.83
C ARG A 179 2.94 6.72 -0.69
N ALA A 180 2.13 6.60 0.36
CA ALA A 180 1.17 5.52 0.52
C ALA A 180 -0.27 6.05 0.50
N ILE A 181 -1.18 5.28 -0.10
CA ILE A 181 -2.61 5.57 -0.16
C ILE A 181 -3.34 4.35 0.38
N ARG A 182 -3.96 4.49 1.55
CA ARG A 182 -4.69 3.42 2.22
C ARG A 182 -6.19 3.46 1.90
N TYR A 183 -6.74 2.28 1.73
CA TYR A 183 -8.11 2.01 1.34
C TYR A 183 -8.82 1.19 2.45
N ASP A 184 -9.98 0.64 2.12
CA ASP A 184 -10.75 -0.28 2.93
C ASP A 184 -10.01 -1.58 3.23
N ASN A 185 -10.34 -2.17 4.38
CA ASN A 185 -9.83 -3.46 4.83
C ASN A 185 -10.62 -4.59 4.18
N ILE A 186 -9.93 -5.63 3.70
CA ILE A 186 -10.59 -6.78 3.07
C ILE A 186 -11.33 -7.69 4.06
N LEU A 187 -11.19 -7.42 5.36
CA LEU A 187 -11.83 -8.15 6.45
C LEU A 187 -13.05 -7.42 7.01
N ASP A 188 -13.31 -6.19 6.56
CA ASP A 188 -14.50 -5.42 6.91
C ASP A 188 -15.61 -5.81 5.92
N ASP A 189 -16.54 -6.67 6.34
CA ASP A 189 -17.76 -7.02 5.59
C ASP A 189 -18.71 -5.81 5.40
#